data_AF-A0A645DYU1-F1
#
_entry.id   AF-A0A645DYU1-F1
#
_cell.length_a   1.000
_cell.length_b   1.000
_cell.length_c   1.000
_cell.angle_alpha   90.00
_cell.angle_beta   90.00
_cell.angle_gamma   90.00
#
_symmetry.space_group_name_H-M   'P 1'
#
loop_
_entity.id
_entity.type
_entity.pdbx_description
1 polymer ?
#
loop_
_entity_poly.entity_id
_entity_poly.type
_entity_poly.pdbx_seq_one_letter_code
_entity_poly.pdbx_strand_id
1 'polypeptide(L)'
;MLRATKRHAGTIRNVYGASGKSKIAEGKDLTEVKYVVGTGGALTRLPKRVEIMKYICEYNKNKDLLFPKEKAKILVDNDYIMASLGVLSKKYEEASLKLMLKSLNLEEESECTLG
;
A
#
# COMPACT_ATOMS: atom_id res chain seq x y z
N MET A 1 6.13 -5.82 9.99
CA MET A 1 5.44 -5.48 8.71
C MET A 1 5.15 -6.72 7.86
N LEU A 2 6.15 -7.50 7.43
CA LEU A 2 5.97 -8.68 6.57
C LEU A 2 4.94 -9.70 7.07
N ARG A 3 4.95 -10.02 8.38
CA ARG A 3 3.95 -10.92 8.98
C ARG A 3 2.52 -10.39 8.82
N ALA A 4 2.33 -9.07 8.93
CA ALA A 4 1.04 -8.44 8.70
C ALA A 4 0.67 -8.55 7.21
N THR A 5 1.59 -8.24 6.30
CA THR A 5 1.35 -8.39 4.85
C THR A 5 0.94 -9.82 4.47
N LYS A 6 1.63 -10.85 5.01
CA LYS A 6 1.27 -12.26 4.79
C LYS A 6 -0.14 -12.65 5.27
N ARG A 7 -0.72 -11.90 6.22
CA ARG A 7 -2.10 -12.11 6.69
C ARG A 7 -3.15 -11.44 5.79
N HIS A 8 -2.74 -10.47 4.97
CA HIS A 8 -3.64 -9.64 4.16
C HIS A 8 -3.48 -9.84 2.66
N ALA A 9 -2.36 -10.41 2.22
CA ALA A 9 -2.09 -10.75 0.83
C ALA A 9 -2.17 -12.27 0.62
N GLY A 10 -2.65 -12.65 -0.55
CA GLY A 10 -2.74 -14.02 -1.00
C GLY A 10 -1.41 -14.60 -1.46
N THR A 11 -1.46 -15.86 -1.87
CA THR A 11 -0.30 -16.62 -2.37
C THR A 11 -0.67 -17.41 -3.61
N ILE A 12 0.32 -17.79 -4.41
CA ILE A 12 0.16 -18.70 -5.54
C ILE A 12 0.48 -20.11 -5.04
N ARG A 13 -0.49 -21.00 -5.16
CA ARG A 13 -0.35 -22.41 -4.83
C ARG A 13 -0.17 -23.22 -6.10
N ASN A 14 0.86 -24.06 -6.13
CA ASN A 14 1.03 -25.05 -7.18
C ASN A 14 0.17 -26.27 -6.86
N VAL A 15 -0.73 -26.64 -7.77
CA VAL A 15 -1.56 -27.84 -7.70
C VAL A 15 -1.09 -28.79 -8.78
N TYR A 16 -0.93 -30.06 -8.41
CA TYR A 16 -0.49 -31.11 -9.31
C TYR A 16 -1.69 -32.05 -9.55
N GLY A 17 -2.14 -32.14 -10.79
CA GLY A 17 -3.23 -33.02 -11.21
C GLY A 17 -2.80 -33.99 -12.30
N ALA A 18 -3.71 -34.85 -12.74
CA ALA A 18 -3.47 -35.82 -13.80
C ALA A 18 -3.04 -35.20 -15.14
N SER A 19 -3.34 -33.91 -15.36
CA SER A 19 -2.98 -33.13 -16.55
C SER A 19 -1.72 -32.26 -16.40
N GLY A 20 -1.02 -32.32 -15.26
CA GLY A 20 0.23 -31.58 -15.02
C GLY A 20 0.17 -30.57 -13.87
N LYS A 21 1.09 -29.60 -13.89
CA LYS A 21 1.25 -28.55 -12.87
C LYS A 21 0.44 -27.31 -13.22
N SER A 22 -0.49 -26.94 -12.33
CA SER A 22 -1.30 -25.73 -12.44
C SER A 22 -1.01 -24.77 -11.29
N LYS A 23 -1.07 -23.46 -11.56
CA LYS A 23 -0.91 -22.41 -10.53
C LYS A 23 -2.27 -21.79 -10.23
N ILE A 24 -2.63 -21.73 -8.96
CA ILE A 24 -3.89 -21.14 -8.49
C ILE A 24 -3.55 -20.02 -7.50
N ALA A 25 -4.21 -18.88 -7.64
CA ALA A 25 -4.13 -17.78 -6.68
C ALA A 25 -5.12 -18.02 -5.53
N GLU A 26 -4.66 -17.92 -4.29
CA GLU A 26 -5.46 -18.08 -3.08
C GLU A 26 -5.35 -16.83 -2.21
N GLY A 27 -6.47 -16.21 -1.84
CA GLY A 27 -6.51 -14.97 -1.05
C GLY A 27 -6.58 -13.70 -1.89
N LYS A 28 -6.26 -12.55 -1.28
CA LYS A 28 -6.34 -11.24 -1.94
C LYS A 28 -5.11 -10.97 -2.81
N ASP A 29 -5.34 -10.56 -4.05
CA ASP A 29 -4.28 -10.14 -4.95
C ASP A 29 -3.94 -8.66 -4.74
N LEU A 30 -2.72 -8.36 -4.27
CA LEU A 30 -2.22 -6.98 -4.12
C LEU A 30 -1.24 -6.58 -5.23
N THR A 31 -1.04 -7.41 -6.27
CA THR A 31 -0.01 -7.20 -7.29
C THR A 31 -0.23 -5.95 -8.15
N GLU A 32 -1.48 -5.46 -8.25
CA GLU A 32 -1.83 -4.22 -8.94
C GLU A 32 -1.99 -2.99 -8.03
N VAL A 33 -1.67 -3.12 -6.73
CA VAL A 33 -1.60 -1.97 -5.82
C VAL A 33 -0.52 -1.00 -6.29
N LYS A 34 -0.90 0.26 -6.48
CA LYS A 34 -0.01 1.35 -6.94
C LYS A 34 0.65 2.11 -5.80
N TYR A 35 0.01 2.14 -4.63
CA TYR A 35 0.44 2.95 -3.48
C TYR A 35 0.40 2.12 -2.21
N VAL A 36 1.47 2.20 -1.41
CA VAL A 36 1.51 1.67 -0.04
C VAL A 36 1.65 2.86 0.89
N VAL A 37 0.58 3.16 1.63
CA VAL A 37 0.53 4.30 2.55
C VAL A 37 0.87 3.83 3.96
N GLY A 38 1.90 4.43 4.54
CA GLY A 38 2.31 4.22 5.92
C GLY A 38 1.69 5.28 6.80
N THR A 39 0.68 4.90 7.58
CA THR A 39 0.11 5.71 8.66
C THR A 39 0.36 5.01 10.01
N GLY A 40 0.33 5.75 11.13
CA GLY A 40 0.58 5.21 12.47
C GLY A 40 1.91 5.65 13.09
N GLY A 41 1.91 5.83 14.41
CA GLY A 41 3.05 6.41 15.15
C GLY A 41 4.39 5.69 14.99
N ALA A 42 4.41 4.36 14.85
CA ALA A 42 5.66 3.62 14.64
C ALA A 42 6.23 3.82 13.23
N LEU A 43 5.39 3.98 12.21
CA LEU A 43 5.85 4.14 10.83
C LEU A 43 6.21 5.57 10.49
N THR A 44 5.67 6.55 11.20
CA THR A 44 6.01 7.97 11.00
C THR A 44 7.31 8.36 11.70
N ARG A 45 7.62 7.76 12.86
CA ARG A 45 8.77 8.16 13.71
C ARG A 45 10.02 7.30 13.55
N LEU A 46 9.93 6.13 12.93
CA LEU A 46 11.07 5.21 12.82
C LEU A 46 12.06 5.70 11.74
N PRO A 47 13.38 5.73 12.02
CA PRO A 47 14.38 5.95 10.98
C PRO A 47 14.26 4.84 9.93
N LYS A 48 14.52 5.16 8.66
CA LYS A 48 14.44 4.20 7.55
C LYS A 48 13.04 3.60 7.30
N ARG A 49 11.97 4.25 7.76
CA ARG A 49 10.57 3.83 7.53
C ARG A 49 10.26 3.46 6.07
N VAL A 50 10.75 4.26 5.14
CA VAL A 50 10.53 4.07 3.70
C VAL A 50 11.19 2.77 3.22
N GLU A 51 12.43 2.51 3.64
CA GLU A 51 13.17 1.29 3.28
C GLU A 51 12.46 0.04 3.83
N ILE A 52 11.97 0.11 5.07
CA ILE A 52 11.24 -1.00 5.71
C ILE A 52 9.93 -1.30 4.96
N MET A 53 9.24 -0.26 4.48
CA MET A 53 8.02 -0.41 3.68
C MET A 53 8.32 -0.92 2.26
N LYS A 54 9.37 -0.39 1.61
CA LYS A 54 9.85 -0.87 0.31
C LYS A 54 10.17 -2.36 0.33
N TYR A 55 10.74 -2.83 1.44
CA TYR A 55 11.06 -4.25 1.62
C TYR A 55 9.85 -5.17 1.43
N ILE A 56 8.61 -4.72 1.68
CA ILE A 56 7.42 -5.53 1.35
C ILE A 56 7.37 -5.85 -0.14
N CYS A 57 7.62 -4.87 -1.00
CA CYS A 57 7.51 -5.01 -2.44
C CYS A 57 8.65 -5.88 -3.00
N GLU A 58 9.83 -5.81 -2.39
CA GLU A 58 11.03 -6.57 -2.76
C GLU A 58 11.06 -8.00 -2.21
N TYR A 59 10.23 -8.31 -1.19
CA TYR A 59 10.29 -9.60 -0.49
C TYR A 59 9.86 -10.79 -1.37
N ASN A 60 9.11 -10.57 -2.44
CA ASN A 60 8.51 -11.62 -3.28
C ASN A 60 9.49 -12.31 -4.25
N LYS A 61 10.61 -12.84 -3.73
CA LYS A 61 11.70 -13.42 -4.54
C LYS A 61 11.27 -14.63 -5.38
N ASN A 62 10.34 -15.44 -4.88
CA ASN A 62 9.89 -16.67 -5.54
C ASN A 62 8.64 -16.48 -6.42
N LYS A 63 8.09 -15.25 -6.51
CA LYS A 63 6.85 -14.92 -7.22
C LYS A 63 5.62 -15.74 -6.78
N ASP A 64 5.68 -16.33 -5.59
CA ASP A 64 4.59 -17.12 -5.02
C ASP A 64 3.72 -16.31 -4.04
N LEU A 65 4.04 -15.03 -3.80
CA LEU A 65 3.23 -14.13 -2.98
C LEU A 65 2.50 -13.14 -3.88
N LEU A 66 1.26 -12.80 -3.55
CA LEU A 66 0.48 -11.77 -4.23
C LEU A 66 0.67 -10.41 -3.54
N PHE A 67 1.93 -10.06 -3.29
CA PHE A 67 2.33 -8.79 -2.67
C PHE A 67 2.32 -7.65 -3.70
N PRO A 68 2.29 -6.38 -3.26
CA PRO A 68 2.54 -5.24 -4.14
C PRO A 68 3.86 -5.40 -4.89
N LYS A 69 3.87 -5.03 -6.16
CA LYS A 69 5.08 -5.06 -7.00
C LYS A 69 6.00 -3.89 -6.65
N GLU A 70 7.27 -3.97 -7.05
CA GLU A 70 8.28 -2.91 -6.87
C GLU A 70 7.86 -1.54 -7.47
N LYS A 71 6.95 -1.54 -8.45
CA LYS A 71 6.35 -0.31 -9.01
C LYS A 71 5.48 0.47 -8.02
N ALA A 72 5.10 -0.13 -6.88
CA ALA A 72 4.25 0.51 -5.90
C ALA A 72 5.01 1.65 -5.20
N LYS A 73 4.42 2.85 -5.22
CA LYS A 73 4.99 4.03 -4.55
C LYS A 73 4.72 3.95 -3.05
N ILE A 74 5.75 4.21 -2.25
CA ILE A 74 5.62 4.32 -0.81
C ILE A 74 5.26 5.77 -0.46
N LEU A 75 4.16 5.95 0.26
CA LEU A 75 3.72 7.24 0.79
C LEU A 75 3.72 7.16 2.31
N VAL A 76 4.08 8.24 2.99
CA VAL A 76 4.05 8.31 4.44
C VAL A 76 3.20 9.50 4.85
N ASP A 77 2.26 9.26 5.75
CA ASP A 77 1.48 10.30 6.45
C ASP A 77 2.39 10.95 7.51
N ASN A 78 3.22 11.91 7.11
CA ASN A 78 4.29 12.45 7.97
C ASN A 78 3.74 13.17 9.21
N ASP A 79 2.56 13.79 9.09
CA ASP A 79 1.91 14.51 10.19
C ASP A 79 1.01 13.62 11.05
N TYR A 80 0.82 12.35 10.66
CA TYR A 80 -0.07 11.38 11.31
C TYR A 80 -1.53 11.88 11.43
N ILE A 81 -2.01 12.59 10.40
CA ILE A 81 -3.33 13.24 10.39
C ILE A 81 -4.33 12.57 9.44
N MET A 82 -3.94 11.53 8.68
CA MET A 82 -4.79 10.90 7.66
C MET A 82 -6.15 10.46 8.20
N ALA A 83 -6.19 9.85 9.39
CA ALA A 83 -7.45 9.40 10.01
C ALA A 83 -8.38 10.58 10.34
N SER A 84 -7.82 11.66 10.90
CA SER A 84 -8.57 12.88 11.24
C SER A 84 -9.09 13.58 9.98
N LEU A 85 -8.26 13.69 8.94
CA LEU A 85 -8.65 14.28 7.66
C LEU A 85 -9.73 13.48 6.95
N GLY A 86 -9.75 12.15 7.08
CA GLY A 86 -10.82 11.32 6.53
C GLY A 86 -12.20 11.58 7.14
N VAL A 87 -12.27 12.09 8.38
CA VAL A 87 -13.53 12.53 8.99
C VAL A 87 -13.88 13.95 8.55
N LEU A 88 -12.89 14.86 8.56
CA LEU A 88 -13.08 16.26 8.18
C LEU A 88 -13.46 16.44 6.71
N SER A 89 -13.01 15.55 5.82
CA SER A 89 -13.31 15.62 4.38
C SER A 89 -14.80 15.54 4.08
N LYS A 90 -15.61 14.94 4.96
CA LYS A 90 -17.08 14.91 4.81
C LYS A 90 -17.73 16.28 4.79
N LYS A 91 -17.08 17.30 5.38
CA LYS A 91 -17.58 18.68 5.46
C LYS A 91 -16.64 19.70 4.83
N TYR A 92 -15.34 19.42 4.86
CA TYR A 92 -14.28 20.32 4.41
C TYR A 92 -13.35 19.57 3.44
N GLU A 93 -13.88 19.15 2.31
CA GLU A 93 -13.19 18.29 1.34
C GLU A 93 -11.89 18.91 0.83
N GLU A 94 -11.94 20.11 0.24
CA GLU A 94 -10.76 20.79 -0.32
C GLU A 94 -9.67 21.06 0.73
N ALA A 95 -10.06 21.53 1.92
CA ALA A 95 -9.12 21.79 3.00
C ALA A 95 -8.46 20.49 3.49
N SER A 96 -9.22 19.41 3.57
CA SER A 96 -8.71 18.09 3.97
C SER A 96 -7.78 17.51 2.92
N LEU A 97 -8.10 17.68 1.63
CA LEU A 97 -7.25 17.26 0.53
C LEU A 97 -5.90 17.98 0.54
N LYS A 98 -5.90 19.32 0.66
CA LYS A 98 -4.67 20.14 0.73
C LYS A 98 -3.78 19.73 1.90
N LEU A 99 -4.36 19.50 3.07
CA LEU A 99 -3.61 19.02 4.24
C LEU A 99 -3.07 17.60 4.04
N MET A 100 -3.84 16.72 3.38
CA MET A 100 -3.42 15.36 3.10
C MET A 100 -2.25 15.32 2.11
N LEU A 101 -2.34 16.07 1.01
CA LEU A 101 -1.26 16.19 0.03
C LEU A 101 0.03 16.71 0.67
N LYS A 102 -0.09 17.73 1.52
CA LYS A 102 1.02 18.25 2.32
C LYS A 102 1.63 17.18 3.23
N SER A 103 0.81 16.44 4.00
CA SER A 103 1.30 15.37 4.88
C SER A 103 2.02 14.26 4.09
N LEU A 104 1.57 13.98 2.86
CA LEU A 104 2.17 12.98 1.96
C LEU A 104 3.38 13.50 1.15
N ASN A 105 3.73 14.79 1.26
CA ASN A 105 4.69 15.49 0.40
C ASN A 105 4.38 15.35 -1.10
N LEU A 106 3.11 15.54 -1.45
CA LEU A 106 2.62 15.56 -2.83
C LEU A 106 2.14 16.97 -3.19
N GLU A 107 2.28 17.32 -4.46
CA GLU A 107 1.68 18.53 -5.01
C GLU A 107 0.28 18.22 -5.56
N GLU A 108 -0.58 19.24 -5.59
CA GLU A 108 -1.93 19.13 -6.13
C GLU A 108 -1.83 19.14 -7.67
N GLU A 109 -1.82 17.97 -8.29
CA GLU A 109 -1.94 17.87 -9.75
C GLU A 109 -3.41 18.14 -10.14
N SER A 110 -3.60 19.12 -11.03
CA SER A 110 -4.88 19.67 -11.48
C SER A 110 -5.81 18.70 -12.26
N GLU A 111 -5.56 17.40 -12.27
CA GLU A 111 -6.36 16.42 -13.05
C GLU A 111 -7.48 15.73 -12.27
N CYS A 112 -7.59 15.89 -10.95
CA CYS A 112 -8.56 15.13 -10.15
C CYS A 112 -9.82 15.92 -9.73
N THR A 113 -10.26 16.90 -10.52
CA THR A 113 -11.54 17.61 -10.33
C THR A 113 -12.65 17.20 -11.31
N LEU A 114 -12.49 16.06 -12.00
CA LEU A 114 -13.56 15.48 -12.83
C LEU A 114 -14.16 14.27 -12.10
N GLY A 115 -15.13 14.54 -11.23
CA GLY A 115 -15.97 13.55 -10.56
C GLY A 115 -17.26 14.19 -10.10
#